data_AF-A0A5N6XB68-F1
#
_entry.id   AF-A0A5N6XB68-F1
#
_cell.length_a   1.000
_cell.length_b   1.000
_cell.length_c   1.000
_cell.angle_alpha   90.00
_cell.angle_beta   90.00
_cell.angle_gamma   90.00
#
_symmetry.space_group_name_H-M   'P 1'
#
loop_
_entity.id
_entity.type
_entity.pdbx_description
1 polymer ?
#
loop_
_entity_poly.entity_id
_entity_poly.type
_entity_poly.pdbx_seq_one_letter_code
_entity_poly.pdbx_strand_id
1 'polypeptide(L)'
;MHHSKGSRRSRTRTISYSGCWTCRKRRIKCDERPHSCRRCEEDNLACAGYGVRLQWGMDMDKTAPERGGSRMRINPGESRVPIQFLPASR
;
A
#
# COMPACT_ATOMS: atom_id res chain seq x y z
N MET A 1 -30.88 10.68 -40.83
CA MET A 1 -29.59 10.16 -40.32
C MET A 1 -29.68 10.05 -38.80
N HIS A 2 -29.96 8.87 -38.25
CA HIS A 2 -30.08 8.66 -36.80
C HIS A 2 -28.74 8.17 -36.24
N HIS A 3 -28.10 8.96 -35.39
CA HIS A 3 -26.91 8.54 -34.67
C HIS A 3 -27.30 7.88 -33.34
N SER A 4 -27.30 6.55 -33.31
CA SER A 4 -27.48 5.76 -32.09
C SER A 4 -26.20 5.77 -31.26
N LYS A 5 -26.14 6.61 -30.21
CA LYS A 5 -25.05 6.55 -29.23
C LYS A 5 -25.34 5.45 -28.20
N GLY A 6 -24.66 4.31 -28.34
CA GLY A 6 -24.69 3.22 -27.37
C GLY A 6 -24.01 3.62 -26.04
N SER A 7 -24.70 3.40 -24.92
CA SER A 7 -24.16 3.65 -23.59
C SER A 7 -23.03 2.66 -23.29
N ARG A 8 -21.82 3.19 -23.09
CA ARG A 8 -20.67 2.40 -22.64
C ARG A 8 -20.91 2.00 -21.19
N ARG A 9 -21.56 0.84 -20.98
CA ARG A 9 -21.63 0.20 -19.67
C ARG A 9 -20.21 0.01 -19.18
N SER A 10 -19.87 0.69 -18.09
CA SER A 10 -18.61 0.48 -17.36
C SER A 10 -18.62 -0.95 -16.84
N ARG A 11 -18.01 -1.88 -17.59
CA ARG A 11 -17.72 -3.21 -17.07
C ARG A 11 -16.74 -3.00 -15.93
N THR A 12 -17.21 -3.18 -14.71
CA THR A 12 -16.35 -3.36 -13.54
C THR A 12 -15.39 -4.48 -13.89
N ARG A 13 -14.15 -4.13 -14.23
CA ARG A 13 -13.12 -5.09 -14.62
C ARG A 13 -12.73 -5.87 -13.36
N THR A 14 -13.22 -7.10 -13.25
CA THR A 14 -12.77 -8.04 -12.23
C THR A 14 -11.28 -8.31 -12.48
N ILE A 15 -10.42 -7.72 -11.66
CA ILE A 15 -8.99 -7.99 -11.72
C ILE A 15 -8.75 -9.36 -11.10
N SER A 16 -8.17 -10.28 -11.86
CA SER A 16 -7.73 -11.56 -11.32
C SER A 16 -6.63 -11.31 -10.28
N TYR A 17 -6.84 -11.79 -9.05
CA TYR A 17 -5.89 -11.62 -7.97
C TYR A 17 -4.61 -12.45 -8.20
N SER A 18 -4.53 -13.29 -9.23
CA SER A 18 -3.44 -14.24 -9.42
C SER A 18 -2.18 -13.65 -10.09
N GLY A 19 -2.20 -12.39 -10.53
CA GLY A 19 -1.03 -11.74 -11.15
C GLY A 19 0.12 -11.37 -10.18
N CYS A 20 1.34 -11.21 -10.72
CA CYS A 20 2.52 -10.83 -9.93
C CYS A 20 2.38 -9.43 -9.30
N TRP A 21 3.11 -9.16 -8.22
CA TRP A 21 3.03 -7.87 -7.52
C TRP A 21 3.38 -6.66 -8.39
N THR A 22 4.32 -6.82 -9.32
CA THR A 22 4.70 -5.77 -10.27
C THR A 22 3.52 -5.38 -11.17
N CYS A 23 2.81 -6.37 -11.74
CA CYS A 23 1.63 -6.13 -12.56
C CYS A 23 0.45 -5.60 -11.73
N ARG A 24 0.26 -6.09 -10.48
CA ARG A 24 -0.78 -5.57 -9.58
C ARG A 24 -0.57 -4.10 -9.26
N LYS A 25 0.66 -3.68 -8.95
CA LYS A 25 1.02 -2.27 -8.70
C LYS A 25 0.77 -1.41 -9.94
N ARG A 26 1.01 -1.95 -11.13
CA ARG A 26 0.78 -1.28 -12.42
C ARG A 26 -0.66 -1.37 -12.93
N ARG A 27 -1.54 -2.11 -12.25
CA ARG A 27 -2.96 -2.32 -12.64
C ARG A 27 -3.13 -2.86 -14.06
N ILE A 28 -2.21 -3.74 -14.49
CA ILE A 28 -2.23 -4.38 -15.82
C ILE A 28 -2.46 -5.89 -15.70
N LYS A 29 -2.93 -6.51 -16.79
CA LYS A 29 -3.09 -7.97 -16.85
C LYS A 29 -1.72 -8.65 -16.78
N CYS A 30 -1.59 -9.65 -15.92
CA CYS A 30 -0.41 -10.49 -15.80
C CYS A 30 -0.60 -11.79 -16.61
N ASP A 31 0.49 -12.29 -17.19
CA ASP A 31 0.51 -13.54 -17.97
C ASP A 31 0.97 -14.76 -17.13
N GLU A 32 1.17 -14.59 -15.81
CA GLU A 32 1.30 -15.68 -14.82
C GLU A 32 2.32 -16.80 -15.12
N ARG A 33 3.44 -16.47 -15.76
CA ARG A 33 4.53 -17.42 -16.05
C ARG A 33 5.34 -17.78 -14.78
N PRO A 34 5.89 -19.00 -14.70
CA PRO A 34 6.50 -19.54 -13.48
C PRO A 34 7.76 -18.79 -12.98
N HIS A 35 8.55 -18.15 -13.86
CA HIS A 35 9.75 -17.41 -13.48
C HIS A 35 9.52 -15.89 -13.39
N SER A 36 9.14 -15.29 -14.51
CA SER A 36 8.93 -13.85 -14.68
C SER A 36 7.80 -13.65 -15.67
N CYS A 37 6.97 -12.65 -15.41
CA CYS A 37 5.85 -12.33 -16.27
C CYS A 37 6.36 -11.72 -17.58
N ARG A 38 5.70 -11.99 -18.73
CA ARG A 38 6.16 -11.48 -20.02
C ARG A 38 6.24 -9.94 -20.04
N ARG A 39 5.28 -9.25 -19.44
CA ARG A 39 5.34 -7.79 -19.23
C ARG A 39 6.58 -7.33 -18.47
N CYS A 40 6.94 -8.08 -17.44
CA CYS A 40 8.08 -7.77 -16.58
C CYS A 40 9.37 -7.92 -17.40
N GLU A 41 9.47 -8.96 -18.23
CA GLU A 41 10.58 -9.19 -19.16
C GLU A 41 10.66 -8.10 -20.24
N GLU A 42 9.54 -7.79 -20.90
CA GLU A 42 9.45 -6.76 -21.95
C GLU A 42 9.83 -5.37 -21.42
N ASP A 43 9.40 -5.03 -20.21
CA ASP A 43 9.70 -3.75 -19.56
C ASP A 43 11.08 -3.74 -18.85
N ASN A 44 11.85 -4.83 -18.91
CA ASN A 44 13.11 -5.00 -18.18
C ASN A 44 12.98 -4.71 -16.66
N LEU A 45 11.86 -5.12 -16.06
CA LEU A 45 11.57 -4.94 -14.64
C LEU A 45 11.71 -6.27 -13.87
N ALA A 46 12.18 -6.17 -12.62
CA ALA A 46 12.17 -7.30 -11.70
C ALA A 46 10.74 -7.75 -11.39
N CYS A 47 10.46 -9.04 -11.62
CA CYS A 47 9.20 -9.67 -11.25
C CYS A 47 9.21 -9.96 -9.75
N ALA A 48 8.37 -9.24 -8.98
CA ALA A 48 8.27 -9.43 -7.53
C ALA A 48 7.51 -10.72 -7.11
N GLY A 49 7.27 -11.64 -8.06
CA GLY A 49 6.60 -12.92 -7.83
C GLY A 49 5.09 -12.82 -7.55
N TYR A 50 4.51 -13.97 -7.23
CA TYR A 50 3.05 -14.20 -7.13
C TYR A 50 2.54 -14.48 -5.70
N GLY A 51 3.44 -14.58 -4.72
CA GLY A 51 3.10 -15.01 -3.36
C GLY A 51 2.22 -14.01 -2.58
N VAL A 52 1.41 -14.49 -1.64
CA VAL A 52 0.66 -13.64 -0.72
C VAL A 52 1.60 -13.11 0.36
N ARG A 53 1.64 -11.78 0.57
CA ARG A 53 2.40 -11.18 1.69
C ARG A 53 1.46 -11.12 2.89
N LEU A 54 1.54 -12.12 3.74
CA LEU A 54 0.82 -12.12 5.02
C LEU A 54 1.48 -11.08 5.93
N GLN A 55 0.75 -10.02 6.27
CA GLN A 55 1.13 -9.14 7.37
C GLN A 55 0.39 -9.63 8.61
N TRP A 56 1.13 -10.25 9.52
CA TRP A 56 0.66 -10.53 10.86
C TRP A 56 0.69 -9.20 11.60
N GLY A 57 -0.48 -8.68 11.97
CA GLY A 57 -0.62 -7.45 12.72
C GLY A 57 -0.07 -7.63 14.13
N MET A 58 1.24 -7.63 14.28
CA MET A 58 1.91 -7.49 15.57
C MET A 58 1.95 -5.99 15.86
N ASP A 59 1.14 -5.60 16.84
CA ASP A 59 1.20 -4.41 17.66
C ASP A 59 1.16 -3.07 16.91
N MET A 60 -0.06 -2.56 16.81
CA MET A 60 -0.38 -1.18 16.48
C MET A 60 0.14 -0.23 17.59
N ASP A 61 1.44 0.01 17.67
CA ASP A 61 1.91 1.28 18.23
C ASP A 61 1.84 2.34 17.13
N LYS A 62 0.77 3.13 17.20
CA LYS A 62 0.36 4.07 16.16
C LYS A 62 1.39 5.19 16.02
N THR A 63 2.28 5.06 15.05
CA THR A 63 2.88 6.23 14.38
C THR A 63 2.34 6.30 12.95
N ALA A 64 1.15 6.89 12.84
CA ALA A 64 0.56 7.20 11.55
C ALA A 64 1.44 8.19 10.77
N PRO A 65 1.66 8.03 9.46
CA PRO A 65 2.23 9.08 8.64
C PRO A 65 1.19 10.20 8.48
N GLU A 66 1.45 11.32 9.13
CA GLU A 66 0.71 12.58 9.07
C GLU A 66 0.48 13.03 7.62
N ARG A 67 -0.67 12.64 7.05
CA ARG A 67 -1.29 13.38 5.93
C ARG A 67 -2.64 13.91 6.38
N GLY A 68 -2.58 15.10 6.96
CA GLY A 68 -3.59 16.14 6.85
C GLY A 68 -4.89 15.92 7.60
N GLY A 69 -5.02 16.59 8.76
CA GLY A 69 -6.31 17.12 9.20
C GLY A 69 -6.67 16.91 10.67
N SER A 70 -6.09 17.71 11.57
CA SER A 70 -6.83 18.38 12.65
C SER A 70 -5.91 19.35 13.39
N ARG A 71 -6.29 20.63 13.43
CA ARG A 71 -5.64 21.63 14.27
C ARG A 71 -5.91 21.29 15.74
N MET A 72 -5.01 20.55 16.39
CA MET A 72 -5.11 20.34 17.83
C MET A 72 -4.63 21.60 18.55
N ARG A 73 -5.48 22.18 19.41
CA ARG A 73 -5.06 23.26 20.29
C ARG A 73 -4.13 22.69 21.36
N ILE A 74 -2.88 23.14 21.36
CA ILE A 74 -1.95 22.92 22.47
C ILE A 74 -2.44 23.73 23.69
N ASN A 75 -2.69 23.07 24.82
CA ASN A 75 -2.83 23.75 26.11
C ASN A 75 -1.42 24.04 26.65
N PRO A 76 -1.05 25.31 26.87
CA PRO A 76 0.26 25.68 27.40
C PRO A 76 0.27 25.44 28.91
N GLY A 77 0.64 24.24 29.35
CA GLY A 77 0.72 23.94 30.78
C GLY A 77 1.37 22.62 31.17
N GLU A 78 1.38 21.61 30.30
CA GLU A 78 1.88 20.29 30.68
C GLU A 78 3.37 20.13 30.34
N SER A 79 4.24 20.53 31.27
CA SER A 79 5.69 20.34 31.18
C SER A 79 6.06 18.86 31.37
N ARG A 80 6.36 18.16 30.26
CA ARG A 80 6.98 16.83 30.32
C ARG A 80 8.44 16.98 30.77
N VAL A 81 8.69 16.86 32.07
CA VAL A 81 10.06 16.66 32.57
C VAL A 81 10.52 15.23 32.26
N PRO A 82 11.71 15.02 31.68
CA PRO A 82 12.23 13.70 31.41
C PRO A 82 12.62 13.02 32.72
N ILE A 83 12.24 11.75 32.87
CA ILE A 83 12.55 10.90 34.02
C ILE A 83 14.08 10.84 34.18
N GLN A 84 14.60 11.43 35.25
CA GLN A 84 16.01 11.33 35.60
C GLN A 84 16.29 9.90 36.10
N PHE A 85 17.14 9.16 35.39
CA PHE A 85 17.69 7.90 35.88
C PHE A 85 18.67 8.20 37.02
N LEU A 86 18.30 7.87 38.27
CA LEU A 86 19.27 7.80 39.36
C LEU A 86 20.18 6.58 39.12
N PRO A 87 21.52 6.72 39.14
CA PRO A 87 22.40 5.56 39.14
C PRO A 87 22.30 4.84 40.49
N ALA A 88 22.14 3.52 40.46
CA ALA A 88 22.21 2.68 41.64
C ALA A 88 23.65 2.70 42.20
N SER A 89 23.82 3.25 43.39
CA SER A 89 25.06 3.16 44.16
C SER A 89 25.27 1.73 44.68
N ARG A 90 26.53 1.30 44.66
CA ARG A 90 27.05 0.07 45.29
C ARG A 90 26.89 0.06 46.80
#